data_AF-A0A315Z837-F1
#
_entry.id   AF-A0A315Z837-F1
#
_cell.length_a   1.000
_cell.length_b   1.000
_cell.length_c   1.000
_cell.angle_alpha   90.00
_cell.angle_beta   90.00
_cell.angle_gamma   90.00
#
_symmetry.space_group_name_H-M   'P 1'
#
loop_
_entity.id
_entity.type
_entity.pdbx_description
1 polymer ?
#
loop_
_entity_poly.entity_id
_entity_poly.type
_entity_poly.pdbx_seq_one_letter_code
_entity_poly.pdbx_strand_id
1 'polypeptide(L)'
;MKTKELKDQVKGLSVEELVARLADAEKNLENLKFAHAVSPIENPLQIRTERRTIALLKTELHAKVTEIVKEQLKAENVTLETAREFLAKNSFAAPVNLAMVKKLISQIN
;
A
#
# COMPACT_ATOMS: atom_id res chain seq x y z
N MET A 1 4.90 -23.82 -1.77
CA MET A 1 4.05 -22.62 -1.62
C MET A 1 4.80 -21.53 -0.86
N LYS A 2 5.58 -20.65 -1.53
CA LYS A 2 6.31 -19.54 -0.88
C LYS A 2 5.44 -18.29 -0.56
N THR A 3 4.17 -18.30 -0.95
CA THR A 3 3.31 -17.10 -0.91
C THR A 3 2.68 -16.82 0.46
N LYS A 4 2.48 -17.84 1.30
CA LYS A 4 1.93 -17.68 2.65
C LYS A 4 2.96 -17.08 3.60
N GLU A 5 4.18 -17.61 3.57
CA GLU A 5 5.32 -17.11 4.34
C GLU A 5 5.61 -15.63 4.05
N LEU A 6 5.59 -15.24 2.77
CA LEU A 6 5.79 -13.85 2.37
C LEU A 6 4.72 -12.91 2.94
N LYS A 7 3.46 -13.38 2.99
CA LYS A 7 2.35 -12.58 3.53
C LYS A 7 2.49 -12.35 5.02
N ASP A 8 2.90 -13.37 5.77
CA ASP A 8 3.08 -13.25 7.22
C ASP A 8 4.31 -12.40 7.58
N GLN A 9 5.38 -12.46 6.78
CA GLN A 9 6.52 -11.54 6.91
C GLN A 9 6.14 -10.08 6.68
N VAL A 10 5.29 -9.80 5.68
CA VAL A 10 4.90 -8.42 5.33
C VAL A 10 4.02 -7.78 6.42
N LYS A 11 3.18 -8.55 7.11
CA LYS A 11 2.35 -8.04 8.22
C LYS A 11 3.16 -7.47 9.39
N GLY A 12 4.32 -8.06 9.66
CA GLY A 12 5.18 -7.68 10.79
C GLY A 12 5.96 -6.38 10.60
N LEU A 13 6.00 -5.84 9.37
CA LEU A 13 6.83 -4.66 9.04
C LEU A 13 6.19 -3.36 9.49
N SER A 14 6.99 -2.35 9.83
CA SER A 14 6.47 -0.99 10.09
C SER A 14 6.01 -0.32 8.79
N VAL A 15 5.28 0.80 8.90
CA VAL A 15 4.84 1.57 7.71
C VAL A 15 6.05 2.08 6.91
N GLU A 16 7.08 2.56 7.59
CA GLU A 16 8.31 3.06 6.96
C GLU A 16 9.07 1.94 6.23
N GLU A 17 9.18 0.77 6.87
CA GLU A 17 9.81 -0.41 6.26
C GLU A 17 9.03 -0.90 5.04
N LEU A 18 7.69 -0.87 5.09
CA LEU A 18 6.84 -1.22 3.96
C LEU A 18 7.08 -0.28 2.77
N VAL A 19 7.20 1.02 3.02
CA VAL A 19 7.47 2.02 1.98
C VAL A 19 8.87 1.81 1.39
N ALA A 20 9.89 1.60 2.22
CA ALA A 20 11.25 1.36 1.76
C ALA A 20 11.34 0.09 0.89
N ARG A 21 10.80 -1.03 1.37
CA ARG A 21 10.77 -2.28 0.60
C ARG A 21 9.96 -2.19 -0.69
N LEU A 22 8.89 -1.39 -0.69
CA LEU A 22 8.09 -1.16 -1.88
C LEU A 22 8.91 -0.43 -2.96
N ALA A 23 9.64 0.63 -2.57
CA ALA A 23 10.50 1.37 -3.49
C ALA A 23 11.60 0.48 -4.11
N ASP A 24 12.25 -0.35 -3.28
CA ASP A 24 13.25 -1.31 -3.76
C ASP A 24 12.65 -2.35 -4.71
N ALA A 25 11.49 -2.91 -4.39
CA ALA A 25 10.80 -3.89 -5.23
C ALA A 25 10.36 -3.30 -6.57
N GLU A 26 9.87 -2.05 -6.59
CA GLU A 26 9.50 -1.35 -7.82
C GLU A 26 10.72 -1.11 -8.72
N LYS A 27 11.85 -0.65 -8.15
CA LYS A 27 13.11 -0.50 -8.87
C LYS A 27 13.62 -1.83 -9.44
N ASN A 28 13.52 -2.91 -8.67
CA ASN A 28 13.90 -4.25 -9.12
C ASN A 28 13.02 -4.72 -10.29
N LEU A 29 11.71 -4.48 -10.22
CA LEU A 29 10.79 -4.82 -11.31
C LEU A 29 11.12 -4.02 -12.59
N GLU A 30 11.46 -2.74 -12.47
CA GLU A 30 11.87 -1.91 -13.60
C GLU A 30 13.15 -2.43 -14.26
N ASN A 31 14.16 -2.75 -13.45
CA ASN A 31 15.41 -3.34 -13.93
C ASN A 31 15.16 -4.68 -14.64
N LEU A 32 14.31 -5.54 -14.09
CA LEU A 32 13.95 -6.82 -14.71
C LEU A 32 13.22 -6.64 -16.05
N LYS A 33 12.32 -5.65 -16.14
CA LYS A 33 11.62 -5.32 -17.39
C LYS A 33 12.58 -4.78 -18.44
N PHE A 34 13.48 -3.89 -18.04
CA PHE A 34 14.49 -3.32 -18.93
C PHE A 34 15.43 -4.42 -19.45
N ALA A 35 15.96 -5.25 -18.54
CA ALA A 35 16.79 -6.39 -18.91
C ALA A 35 16.06 -7.33 -19.89
N HIS A 36 14.79 -7.67 -19.62
CA HIS A 36 14.00 -8.52 -20.49
C HIS A 36 13.75 -7.93 -21.89
N ALA A 37 13.60 -6.61 -21.99
CA ALA A 37 13.42 -5.92 -23.26
C ALA A 37 14.71 -5.92 -24.11
N VAL A 38 15.88 -5.87 -23.47
CA VAL A 38 17.18 -5.91 -24.16
C VAL A 38 17.58 -7.34 -24.52
N SER A 39 17.42 -8.28 -23.59
CA SER A 39 17.75 -9.69 -23.77
C SER A 39 16.70 -10.55 -23.05
N PRO A 40 16.28 -11.69 -23.63
CA PRO A 40 15.44 -12.64 -22.91
C PRO A 40 16.06 -13.00 -21.56
N ILE A 41 15.30 -12.80 -20.48
CA ILE A 41 15.71 -13.20 -19.14
C ILE A 41 15.61 -14.72 -18.99
N GLU A 42 16.50 -15.30 -18.21
CA GLU A 42 16.55 -16.75 -17.98
C GLU A 42 15.22 -17.31 -17.47
N ASN A 43 14.52 -16.55 -16.61
CA ASN A 43 13.26 -16.96 -16.05
C ASN A 43 12.20 -15.83 -16.03
N PRO A 44 11.31 -15.79 -17.03
CA PRO A 44 10.21 -14.83 -17.10
C PRO A 44 9.25 -14.84 -15.89
N LEU A 45 9.20 -15.94 -15.13
CA LEU A 45 8.35 -16.03 -13.94
C LEU A 45 8.84 -15.13 -12.81
N GLN A 46 10.10 -14.70 -12.81
CA GLN A 46 10.64 -13.75 -11.82
C GLN A 46 9.90 -12.41 -11.87
N ILE A 47 9.56 -11.91 -13.07
CA ILE A 47 8.76 -10.68 -13.21
C ILE A 47 7.38 -10.88 -12.60
N ARG A 48 6.78 -12.07 -12.78
CA ARG A 48 5.47 -12.38 -12.18
C ARG A 48 5.53 -12.45 -10.67
N THR A 49 6.59 -13.03 -10.09
CA THR A 49 6.77 -13.09 -8.63
C THR A 49 6.97 -11.69 -8.06
N GLU A 50 7.78 -10.86 -8.70
CA GLU A 50 8.05 -9.50 -8.21
C GLU A 50 6.78 -8.62 -8.23
N ARG A 51 5.97 -8.72 -9.30
CA ARG A 51 4.65 -8.05 -9.34
C ARG A 51 3.74 -8.48 -8.19
N ARG A 52 3.78 -9.75 -7.78
CA ARG A 52 2.98 -10.24 -6.65
C ARG A 52 3.51 -9.68 -5.33
N THR A 53 4.83 -9.60 -5.15
CA THR A 53 5.46 -8.99 -3.98
C THR A 53 5.02 -7.53 -3.83
N ILE A 54 5.12 -6.73 -4.91
CA ILE A 54 4.67 -5.33 -4.92
C ILE A 54 3.19 -5.21 -4.56
N ALA A 55 2.32 -6.05 -5.13
CA ALA A 55 0.89 -6.03 -4.83
C ALA A 55 0.60 -6.32 -3.35
N LEU A 56 1.32 -7.27 -2.74
CA LEU A 56 1.19 -7.59 -1.33
C LEU A 56 1.65 -6.43 -0.43
N LEU A 57 2.80 -5.82 -0.73
CA LEU A 57 3.31 -4.65 -0.01
C LEU A 57 2.33 -3.47 -0.07
N LYS A 58 1.79 -3.17 -1.25
CA LYS A 58 0.78 -2.10 -1.42
C LYS A 58 -0.51 -2.40 -0.65
N THR A 59 -0.95 -3.65 -0.66
CA THR A 59 -2.18 -4.07 0.04
C THR A 59 -2.02 -3.89 1.55
N GLU A 60 -0.89 -4.33 2.11
CA GLU A 60 -0.62 -4.19 3.55
C GLU A 60 -0.46 -2.72 3.94
N LEU A 61 0.30 -1.94 3.17
CA LEU A 61 0.46 -0.51 3.39
C LEU A 61 -0.90 0.21 3.42
N HIS A 62 -1.77 -0.10 2.48
CA HIS A 62 -3.13 0.44 2.44
C HIS A 62 -3.96 0.03 3.66
N ALA A 63 -3.87 -1.23 4.10
CA ALA A 63 -4.57 -1.70 5.29
C ALA A 63 -4.13 -0.92 6.54
N LYS A 64 -2.82 -0.76 6.75
CA LYS A 64 -2.29 0.00 7.90
C LYS A 64 -2.69 1.47 7.88
N VAL A 65 -2.59 2.12 6.72
CA VAL A 65 -3.04 3.51 6.56
C VAL A 65 -4.54 3.64 6.80
N THR A 66 -5.35 2.66 6.39
CA THR A 66 -6.78 2.66 6.67
C THR A 66 -7.08 2.64 8.16
N GLU A 67 -6.36 1.82 8.94
CA GLU A 67 -6.53 1.78 10.39
C GLU A 67 -6.10 3.10 11.05
N ILE A 68 -4.96 3.66 10.64
CA ILE A 68 -4.50 4.99 11.10
C ILE A 68 -5.57 6.06 10.82
N VAL A 69 -6.13 6.07 9.61
CA VAL A 69 -7.19 7.02 9.24
C VAL A 69 -8.43 6.83 10.10
N LYS A 70 -8.86 5.59 10.37
CA LYS A 70 -10.01 5.33 11.27
C LYS A 70 -9.75 5.86 12.68
N GLU A 71 -8.55 5.69 13.21
CA GLU A 71 -8.17 6.21 14.53
C GLU A 71 -8.20 7.75 14.54
N GLN A 72 -7.67 8.39 13.51
CA GLN A 72 -7.71 9.85 13.35
C GLN A 72 -9.15 10.38 13.25
N LEU A 73 -10.01 9.73 12.46
CA LEU A 73 -11.41 10.12 12.30
C LEU A 73 -12.21 10.02 13.61
N LYS A 74 -11.92 9.02 14.45
CA LYS A 74 -12.51 8.90 15.79
C LYS A 74 -12.04 9.99 16.74
N ALA A 75 -10.76 10.34 16.70
CA ALA A 75 -10.19 11.37 17.58
C ALA A 75 -10.71 12.78 17.26
N GLU A 76 -10.88 13.10 15.97
CA GLU A 76 -11.26 14.44 15.51
C GLU A 76 -12.78 14.65 15.34
N ASN A 77 -13.62 13.63 15.61
CA ASN A 77 -15.08 13.67 15.41
C ASN A 77 -15.49 14.21 14.03
N VAL A 78 -14.79 13.76 12.98
CA VAL A 78 -14.96 14.28 11.62
C VAL A 78 -16.33 13.91 11.06
N THR A 79 -17.08 14.90 10.58
CA THR A 79 -18.37 14.71 9.90
C THR A 79 -18.20 14.67 8.38
N LEU A 80 -19.24 14.25 7.65
CA LEU A 80 -19.23 14.13 6.19
C LEU A 80 -18.92 15.45 5.46
N GLU A 81 -19.24 16.59 6.08
CA GLU A 81 -19.02 17.93 5.54
C GLU A 81 -17.54 18.32 5.64
N THR A 82 -16.90 18.00 6.76
CA THR A 82 -15.48 18.27 7.03
C THR A 82 -14.50 17.29 6.36
N ALA A 83 -14.99 16.21 5.73
CA ALA A 83 -14.16 15.16 5.15
C ALA A 83 -13.17 15.66 4.06
N ARG A 84 -13.53 16.73 3.33
CA ARG A 84 -12.63 17.35 2.35
C ARG A 84 -11.45 18.07 3.01
N GLU A 85 -11.71 18.76 4.11
CA GLU A 85 -10.68 19.48 4.86
C GLU A 85 -9.73 18.50 5.54
N PHE A 86 -10.26 17.40 6.08
CA PHE A 86 -9.46 16.32 6.65
C PHE A 86 -8.43 15.77 5.65
N LEU A 87 -8.86 15.51 4.40
CA LEU A 87 -7.97 15.04 3.34
C LEU A 87 -6.94 16.07 2.89
N ALA A 88 -7.27 17.37 2.95
CA ALA A 88 -6.34 18.44 2.57
C ALA A 88 -5.28 18.69 3.65
N LYS A 89 -5.63 18.50 4.93
CA LYS A 89 -4.73 18.72 6.07
C LYS A 89 -3.76 17.56 6.30
N ASN A 90 -4.16 16.33 5.96
CA ASN A 90 -3.40 15.13 6.27
C ASN A 90 -2.68 14.55 5.03
N SER A 91 -1.40 14.23 5.19
CA SER A 91 -0.60 13.52 4.19
C SER A 91 -0.54 12.03 4.52
N PHE A 92 -0.92 11.18 3.57
CA PHE A 92 -0.99 9.73 3.77
C PHE A 92 0.08 8.99 2.96
N ALA A 93 0.66 7.96 3.55
CA ALA A 93 1.64 7.09 2.89
C ALA A 93 1.03 6.15 1.82
N ALA A 94 -0.29 6.09 1.74
CA ALA A 94 -1.04 5.31 0.74
C ALA A 94 -2.13 6.18 0.11
N PRO A 95 -2.60 5.86 -1.11
CA PRO A 95 -3.68 6.62 -1.74
C PRO A 95 -4.97 6.47 -0.93
N VAL A 96 -5.41 7.58 -0.33
CA VAL A 96 -6.70 7.72 0.37
C VAL A 96 -7.53 8.74 -0.38
N ASN A 97 -8.75 8.37 -0.78
CA ASN A 97 -9.65 9.26 -1.53
C ASN A 97 -10.88 9.66 -0.71
N LEU A 98 -11.61 10.68 -1.20
CA LEU A 98 -12.79 11.20 -0.52
C LEU A 98 -13.90 10.16 -0.33
N ALA A 99 -14.10 9.28 -1.31
CA ALA A 99 -15.11 8.24 -1.22
C ALA A 99 -14.82 7.25 -0.08
N MET A 100 -13.55 6.87 0.08
CA MET A 100 -13.07 6.01 1.15
C MET A 100 -13.27 6.66 2.52
N VAL A 101 -12.85 7.93 2.69
CA VAL A 101 -13.04 8.65 3.96
C VAL A 101 -14.51 8.76 4.33
N LYS A 102 -15.38 9.13 3.38
CA LYS A 102 -16.84 9.18 3.63
C LYS A 102 -17.41 7.82 4.04
N LYS A 103 -16.95 6.74 3.40
CA LYS A 103 -17.35 5.38 3.76
C LYS A 103 -16.88 5.02 5.17
N LEU A 104 -15.66 5.39 5.56
CA LEU A 104 -15.14 5.15 6.91
C LEU A 104 -15.93 5.94 7.96
N ILE A 105 -16.26 7.21 7.69
CA ILE A 105 -17.10 8.03 8.59
C ILE A 105 -18.47 7.37 8.79
N SER A 106 -19.11 6.88 7.72
CA SER A 106 -20.39 6.16 7.82
C SER A 106 -20.33 4.81 8.54
N GLN A 107 -19.13 4.26 8.75
CA GLN A 107 -18.93 3.02 9.52
C GLN A 107 -18.66 3.30 11.01
N ILE A 108 -18.33 4.55 11.36
CA ILE A 108 -18.00 4.98 12.72
C ILE A 108 -19.24 5.52 13.44
N ASN A 109 -20.08 6.27 12.71
CA ASN A 109 -21.35 6.83 13.18
C ASN A 109 -22.51 5.85 13.00
#